data_AF-A0A3D4TC39-F1
#
_entry.id   AF-A0A3D4TC39-F1
#
_cell.length_a   1.000
_cell.length_b   1.000
_cell.length_c   1.000
_cell.angle_alpha   90.00
_cell.angle_beta   90.00
_cell.angle_gamma   90.00
#
_symmetry.space_group_name_H-M   'P 1'
#
loop_
_entity.id
_entity.type
_entity.pdbx_description
1 polymer ?
#
loop_
_entity_poly.entity_id
_entity_poly.type
_entity_poly.pdbx_seq_one_letter_code
_entity_poly.pdbx_strand_id
1 'polypeptide(L)' 'DRLFRVEDIKNLQLIYYLLRQRKFSIEGARNYLKQHKQQADAQMQVAASLTKFRAFLLELRANLDA' A
#
# COMPACT_ATOMS: atom_id res chain seq x y z
N ASP A 1 19.61 16.41 -8.18
CA ASP A 1 19.83 14.98 -7.88
C ASP A 1 18.57 14.27 -7.44
N ARG A 2 18.49 12.95 -7.73
CA ARG A 2 17.35 12.09 -7.36
C ARG A 2 17.67 11.43 -6.01
N LEU A 3 17.06 11.93 -4.93
CA LEU A 3 17.38 11.53 -3.55
C LEU A 3 16.79 10.17 -3.13
N PHE A 4 15.77 9.68 -3.84
CA PHE A 4 15.06 8.45 -3.47
C PHE A 4 14.88 7.53 -4.68
N ARG A 5 14.99 6.24 -4.42
CA ARG A 5 14.65 5.16 -5.35
C ARG A 5 13.16 4.83 -5.22
N VAL A 6 12.64 4.14 -6.22
CA VAL A 6 11.24 3.66 -6.22
C VAL A 6 10.96 2.77 -5.00
N GLU A 7 11.94 1.96 -4.60
CA GLU A 7 11.83 1.09 -3.43
C GLU A 7 11.73 1.89 -2.13
N ASP A 8 12.47 3.00 -1.99
CA ASP A 8 12.40 3.87 -0.82
C ASP A 8 11.00 4.44 -0.63
N ILE A 9 10.37 4.86 -1.74
CA ILE A 9 8.99 5.37 -1.74
C ILE A 9 8.00 4.28 -1.33
N LYS A 10 8.16 3.05 -1.83
CA LYS A 10 7.32 1.90 -1.45
C LYS A 10 7.46 1.59 0.04
N ASN A 11 8.68 1.63 0.57
CA ASN A 11 8.94 1.41 1.99
C ASN A 11 8.25 2.48 2.85
N LEU A 12 8.31 3.76 2.45
CA LEU A 12 7.60 4.84 3.15
C LEU A 12 6.08 4.65 3.14
N GLN A 13 5.50 4.22 2.02
CA GLN A 13 4.07 3.91 1.92
C GLN A 13 3.66 2.77 2.86
N LEU A 14 4.47 1.71 2.94
CA LEU A 14 4.22 0.59 3.83
C LEU A 14 4.31 1.01 5.31
N ILE A 15 5.30 1.81 5.68
CA ILE A 15 5.42 2.36 7.04
C ILE A 15 4.19 3.21 7.37
N TYR A 16 3.75 4.08 6.45
CA TYR A 16 2.55 4.89 6.63
C TYR A 16 1.30 4.03 6.81
N TYR A 17 1.13 2.99 6.00
CA TYR A 17 0.02 2.04 6.10
C TYR A 17 -0.05 1.38 7.49
N LEU A 18 1.08 0.86 7.97
CA LEU A 18 1.16 0.17 9.26
C LEU A 18 0.83 1.10 10.43
N LEU A 19 1.38 2.32 10.42
CA LEU A 19 1.18 3.26 11.54
C LEU A 19 -0.18 3.96 11.49
N ARG A 20 -0.61 4.44 10.32
CA ARG A 20 -1.79 5.31 10.20
C ARG A 20 -3.07 4.56 9.92
N GLN A 21 -3.02 3.50 9.12
CA GLN A 21 -4.22 2.75 8.73
C GLN A 21 -4.42 1.53 9.62
N ARG A 22 -3.38 0.71 9.82
CA ARG A 22 -3.44 -0.48 10.70
C ARG A 22 -3.30 -0.14 12.19
N LYS A 23 -2.90 1.10 12.53
CA LYS A 23 -2.76 1.62 13.90
C LYS A 23 -1.73 0.86 14.75
N PHE A 24 -0.66 0.36 14.13
CA PHE A 24 0.42 -0.29 14.88
C PHE A 24 1.22 0.76 15.66
N SER A 25 1.76 0.37 16.81
CA SER A 25 2.84 1.13 17.44
C SER A 25 4.08 1.10 16.55
N ILE A 26 4.99 2.05 16.75
CA ILE A 26 6.27 2.09 15.98
C ILE A 26 7.05 0.78 16.16
N GLU A 27 7.03 0.22 17.37
CA GLU A 27 7.67 -1.05 17.68
C GLU A 27 6.97 -2.22 16.99
N GLY A 28 5.64 -2.27 17.03
CA GLY A 28 4.85 -3.29 16.35
C GLY A 28 5.07 -3.28 14.83
N ALA A 29 5.07 -2.09 14.21
CA ALA A 29 5.37 -1.94 12.79
C ALA A 29 6.79 -2.41 12.44
N ARG A 30 7.77 -2.08 13.29
CA ARG A 30 9.17 -2.53 13.12
C ARG A 30 9.28 -4.05 13.20
N ASN A 31 8.62 -4.68 14.16
CA ASN A 31 8.64 -6.14 14.33
C ASN A 31 7.95 -6.84 13.15
N TYR A 32 6.81 -6.30 12.71
CA TYR A 32 6.10 -6.81 11.54
C TYR A 32 6.96 -6.77 10.27
N LEU A 33 7.64 -5.65 10.00
CA LEU A 33 8.52 -5.52 8.84
C LEU A 33 9.71 -6.49 8.89
N LYS A 34 10.25 -6.78 10.08
CA LYS A 34 11.34 -7.75 10.24
C LYS A 34 10.89 -9.19 9.99
N GLN A 35 9.70 -9.56 10.46
CA GLN A 35 9.21 -10.94 10.40
C GLN A 35 8.50 -11.28 9.08
N HIS A 36 7.87 -10.30 8.44
CA HIS A 36 6.93 -10.54 7.34
C HIS A 36 7.26 -9.74 6.06
N LYS A 37 8.52 -9.36 5.82
CA LYS A 37 8.89 -8.47 4.71
C LYS A 37 8.31 -8.88 3.35
N GLN A 38 8.47 -10.14 2.94
CA GLN A 38 7.95 -10.64 1.66
C GLN A 38 6.42 -10.65 1.61
N GLN A 39 5.78 -11.03 2.71
CA GLN A 39 4.32 -11.08 2.80
C GLN A 39 3.71 -9.67 2.76
N ALA A 40 4.36 -8.70 3.40
CA ALA A 40 3.95 -7.30 3.41
C ALA A 40 3.98 -6.71 1.98
N ASP A 41 5.02 -7.02 1.20
CA ASP A 41 5.11 -6.60 -0.20
C ASP A 41 4.00 -7.22 -1.06
N ALA A 42 3.75 -8.52 -0.92
CA ALA A 42 2.68 -9.20 -1.64
C ALA A 42 1.29 -8.61 -1.30
N GLN A 43 1.01 -8.36 -0.01
CA GLN A 43 -0.24 -7.75 0.42
C GLN A 43 -0.42 -6.34 -0.14
N MET A 44 0.65 -5.52 -0.16
CA MET A 44 0.61 -4.19 -0.76
C MET A 44 0.32 -4.24 -2.27
N GLN A 45 0.89 -5.21 -2.98
CA GLN A 45 0.59 -5.40 -4.41
C GLN A 45 -0.87 -5.80 -4.62
N VAL A 46 -1.40 -6.73 -3.82
CA VAL A 46 -2.82 -7.13 -3.90
C VAL A 46 -3.73 -5.93 -3.60
N ALA A 47 -3.44 -5.17 -2.55
CA ALA A 47 -4.21 -3.98 -2.20
C ALA A 47 -4.20 -2.93 -3.31
N ALA A 48 -3.04 -2.70 -3.95
CA ALA A 48 -2.93 -1.80 -5.08
C ALA A 48 -3.75 -2.27 -6.29
N SER A 49 -3.72 -3.57 -6.61
CA SER A 49 -4.51 -4.17 -7.69
C SER A 49 -6.02 -4.04 -7.44
N LEU A 50 -6.48 -4.33 -6.22
CA LEU A 50 -7.89 -4.17 -5.84
C LEU A 50 -8.33 -2.71 -5.88
N THR A 51 -7.46 -1.78 -5.48
CA THR A 51 -7.75 -0.34 -5.57
C THR A 51 -7.92 0.10 -7.02
N LYS A 52 -7.04 -0.34 -7.93
CA LYS A 52 -7.15 -0.08 -9.37
C LYS A 52 -8.43 -0.69 -9.95
N PHE A 53 -8.74 -1.93 -9.58
CA PHE A 53 -9.94 -2.61 -10.05
C PHE A 53 -11.22 -1.89 -9.60
N ARG A 54 -11.27 -1.45 -8.33
CA ARG A 54 -12.38 -0.64 -7.83
C ARG A 54 -12.51 0.68 -8.59
N ALA A 55 -11.41 1.40 -8.83
CA ALA A 55 -11.42 2.65 -9.58
C ALA A 55 -11.97 2.45 -11.00
N PHE A 56 -11.50 1.41 -11.69
CA PHE A 56 -12.00 1.03 -13.01
C PHE A 56 -13.51 0.73 -13.01
N LEU A 57 -14.01 -0.04 -12.03
CA LEU A 57 -15.44 -0.34 -11.93
C LEU A 57 -16.29 0.90 -11.66
N LEU A 58 -15.79 1.83 -10.85
CA LEU A 58 -16.48 3.10 -10.59
C LEU A 58 -16.52 4.00 -11.83
N GLU A 59 -15.43 4.04 -12.60
CA GLU A 59 -15.36 4.74 -13.87
C GLU A 59 -16.32 4.12 -14.89
N LEU A 60 -16.34 2.78 -15.00
CA LEU A 60 -17.27 2.07 -15.88
C LEU A 60 -18.72 2.39 -15.53
N ARG A 61 -19.08 2.36 -14.24
CA ARG A 61 -20.42 2.74 -13.79
C ARG A 61 -20.76 4.18 -14.17
N ALA A 62 -19.86 5.13 -13.92
CA ALA A 62 -20.10 6.54 -14.23
C ALA A 62 -20.34 6.78 -15.73
N ASN A 63 -19.68 6.02 -16.60
CA ASN A 63 -19.89 6.07 -18.05
C ASN A 63 -21.20 5.41 -18.51
N LEU A 64 -21.81 4.53 -17.71
CA LEU A 64 -23.11 3.93 -17.99
C LEU A 64 -24.29 4.76 -17.48
N ASP A 65 -24.05 5.57 -16.44
CA ASP A 65 -25.04 6.49 -15.85
C ASP A 65 -25.07 7.87 -16.56
N ALA A 66 -24.21 8.10 -17.56
CA ALA A 66 -24.09 9.32 -18.37
C ALA A 66 -24.77 9.18 -19.74
#